data_AF-A0A2V7YHT6-F1
#
_entry.id   AF-A0A2V7YHT6-F1
#
_cell.length_a   1.000
_cell.length_b   1.000
_cell.length_c   1.000
_cell.angle_alpha   90.00
_cell.angle_beta   90.00
_cell.angle_gamma   90.00
#
_symmetry.space_group_name_H-M   'P 1'
#
loop_
_entity.id
_entity.type
_entity.pdbx_description
1 polymer ?
#
loop_
_entity_poly.entity_id
_entity_poly.type
_entity_poly.pdbx_seq_one_letter_code
_entity_poly.pdbx_strand_id
1 'polypeptide(L)'
;MKTNEQPLQYTETEIRSFLPTGWDLLAGRKGSGWDPKKKLWRATVIDNVDFDYPLEVKAEEVGKHDRLEALRQAMDRLYRERLG
;
A
#
# COMPACT_ATOMS: atom_id res chain seq x y z
N MET A 1 -28.98 -3.61 -1.36
CA MET A 1 -27.88 -3.90 -2.31
C MET A 1 -26.72 -4.44 -1.50
N LYS A 2 -26.26 -5.67 -1.76
CA LYS A 2 -25.03 -6.18 -1.15
C LYS A 2 -23.89 -5.56 -1.95
N THR A 3 -23.24 -4.55 -1.39
CA THR A 3 -21.99 -4.02 -1.95
C THR A 3 -21.02 -5.20 -1.95
N ASN A 4 -20.69 -5.69 -3.15
CA ASN A 4 -19.70 -6.72 -3.34
C ASN A 4 -18.33 -6.04 -3.16
N GLU A 5 -18.03 -5.57 -1.95
CA GLU A 5 -16.76 -4.97 -1.57
C GLU A 5 -15.74 -6.11 -1.53
N GLN A 6 -15.23 -6.46 -2.72
CA GLN A 6 -14.09 -7.35 -2.82
C GLN A 6 -12.96 -6.77 -1.95
N PRO A 7 -12.24 -7.61 -1.20
CA PRO A 7 -11.10 -7.16 -0.39
C PRO A 7 -10.19 -6.26 -1.21
N LEU A 8 -9.82 -5.09 -0.68
CA LEU A 8 -8.89 -4.19 -1.35
C LEU A 8 -7.60 -4.96 -1.67
N GLN A 9 -7.20 -4.94 -2.93
CA GLN A 9 -6.00 -5.62 -3.42
C GLN A 9 -5.29 -4.77 -4.47
N TYR A 10 -3.98 -4.98 -4.57
CA TYR A 10 -3.12 -4.40 -5.58
C TYR A 10 -2.23 -5.49 -6.16
N THR A 11 -2.00 -5.41 -7.46
CA THR A 11 -1.00 -6.25 -8.12
C THR A 11 0.39 -5.74 -7.80
N GLU A 12 1.40 -6.61 -7.92
CA GLU A 12 2.80 -6.22 -7.76
C GLU A 12 3.19 -5.09 -8.73
N THR A 13 2.75 -5.16 -9.98
CA THR A 13 3.00 -4.11 -10.99
C THR A 13 2.46 -2.75 -10.55
N GLU A 14 1.25 -2.71 -9.98
CA GLU A 14 0.66 -1.46 -9.50
C GLU A 14 1.45 -0.86 -8.34
N ILE A 15 1.90 -1.70 -7.41
CA ILE A 15 2.71 -1.23 -6.27
C ILE A 15 4.05 -0.70 -6.76
N ARG A 16 4.72 -1.45 -7.64
CA ARG A 16 6.02 -1.08 -8.23
C ARG A 16 5.96 0.20 -9.04
N SER A 17 4.82 0.50 -9.66
CA SER A 17 4.64 1.73 -10.46
C SER A 17 4.74 3.03 -9.63
N PHE A 18 4.58 2.93 -8.31
CA PHE A 18 4.66 4.08 -7.41
C PHE A 18 5.88 4.05 -6.49
N LEU A 19 6.71 3.01 -6.53
CA LEU A 19 7.89 2.92 -5.67
C LEU A 19 8.89 4.03 -6.01
N PRO A 20 9.44 4.71 -5.00
CA PRO A 20 10.59 5.59 -5.19
C PRO A 20 11.77 4.82 -5.79
N THR A 21 12.66 5.54 -6.47
CA THR A 21 13.89 4.94 -6.98
C THR A 21 14.70 4.34 -5.83
N GLY A 22 15.17 3.10 -6.03
CA GLY A 22 15.95 2.35 -5.04
C GLY A 22 15.10 1.63 -3.99
N TRP A 23 13.77 1.71 -4.05
CA TRP A 23 12.87 0.95 -3.18
C TRP A 23 12.37 -0.31 -3.89
N ASP A 24 12.07 -1.35 -3.11
CA ASP A 24 11.55 -2.63 -3.61
C ASP A 24 10.33 -3.11 -2.81
N LEU A 25 9.56 -4.03 -3.39
CA LEU A 25 8.43 -4.69 -2.75
C LEU A 25 8.84 -6.06 -2.20
N LEU A 26 8.65 -6.29 -0.90
CA LEU A 26 8.76 -7.61 -0.30
C LEU A 26 7.43 -8.36 -0.40
N ALA A 27 7.24 -9.05 -1.53
CA ALA A 27 6.08 -9.89 -1.76
C ALA A 27 5.99 -11.06 -0.75
N GLY A 28 4.77 -11.45 -0.38
CA GLY A 28 4.53 -12.64 0.44
C GLY A 28 4.89 -12.51 1.92
N ARG A 29 5.26 -11.32 2.42
CA ARG A 29 5.56 -11.14 3.85
C ARG A 29 4.32 -11.34 4.71
N LYS A 30 4.47 -12.06 5.83
CA LYS A 30 3.42 -12.28 6.83
C LYS A 30 2.83 -10.95 7.30
N GLY A 31 1.50 -10.81 7.18
CA GLY A 31 0.78 -9.57 7.53
C GLY A 31 0.58 -8.60 6.36
N SER A 32 1.00 -8.97 5.14
CA SER A 32 0.59 -8.30 3.90
C SER A 32 -0.79 -8.78 3.45
N GLY A 33 -1.53 -7.93 2.74
CA GLY A 33 -2.88 -8.17 2.26
C GLY A 33 -3.94 -7.34 2.98
N TRP A 34 -5.20 -7.67 2.72
CA TRP A 34 -6.36 -7.01 3.33
C TRP A 34 -6.58 -7.44 4.78
N ASP A 35 -6.67 -6.47 5.69
CA ASP A 35 -7.12 -6.63 7.07
C ASP A 35 -8.58 -6.18 7.19
N PRO A 36 -9.55 -7.11 7.27
CA PRO A 36 -10.98 -6.76 7.35
C PRO A 36 -11.36 -6.10 8.68
N LYS A 37 -10.61 -6.34 9.76
CA LYS A 37 -10.89 -5.73 11.08
C LYS A 37 -10.47 -4.27 11.08
N LYS A 38 -9.30 -3.97 10.51
CA LYS A 38 -8.77 -2.60 10.40
C LYS A 38 -9.26 -1.85 9.17
N LYS A 39 -9.93 -2.54 8.24
CA LYS A 39 -10.36 -2.01 6.95
C LYS A 39 -9.20 -1.33 6.18
N LEU A 40 -8.04 -1.98 6.16
CA LEU A 40 -6.86 -1.51 5.44
C LEU A 40 -6.19 -2.64 4.68
N TRP A 41 -5.54 -2.31 3.57
CA TRP A 41 -4.61 -3.16 2.88
C TRP A 41 -3.18 -2.79 3.26
N ARG A 42 -2.30 -3.79 3.44
CA ARG A 42 -0.90 -3.60 3.77
C ARG A 42 0.03 -4.35 2.81
N ALA A 43 1.16 -3.74 2.48
CA ALA A 43 2.34 -4.43 1.94
C ALA A 43 3.60 -4.01 2.70
N THR A 44 4.71 -4.70 2.45
CA THR A 44 6.02 -4.30 2.93
C THR A 44 6.86 -3.85 1.76
N VAL A 45 7.42 -2.65 1.86
CA VAL A 45 8.43 -2.14 0.93
C VAL A 45 9.74 -1.96 1.67
N ILE A 46 10.85 -2.07 0.96
CA ILE A 46 12.19 -1.84 1.48
C ILE A 46 12.83 -0.67 0.74
N ASP A 47 13.66 0.10 1.44
CA ASP A 47 14.50 1.12 0.82
C ASP A 47 15.85 0.53 0.36
N ASN A 48 16.72 1.40 -0.14
CA ASN A 48 18.03 1.04 -0.66
C ASN A 48 19.09 0.70 0.42
N VAL A 49 18.71 0.74 1.69
CA VAL A 49 19.56 0.37 2.84
C VAL A 49 18.90 -0.73 3.69
N ASP A 50 17.94 -1.46 3.09
CA ASP A 50 17.24 -2.63 3.64
C ASP A 50 16.37 -2.35 4.88
N PHE A 51 15.85 -1.12 5.05
CA PHE A 51 14.82 -0.87 6.05
C PHE A 51 13.43 -1.26 5.55
N ASP A 52 12.76 -2.06 6.38
CA ASP A 52 11.40 -2.50 6.15
C ASP A 52 10.35 -1.46 6.54
N TYR A 53 9.48 -1.11 5.60
CA TYR A 53 8.40 -0.17 5.83
C TYR A 53 7.02 -0.73 5.47
N PRO A 54 6.03 -0.56 6.36
CA PRO A 54 4.65 -0.92 6.04
C PRO A 54 4.04 0.15 5.13
N LEU A 55 3.67 -0.24 3.91
CA LEU A 55 2.80 0.54 3.04
C LEU A 55 1.34 0.21 3.37
N GLU A 56 0.57 1.20 3.84
CA GLU A 56 -0.81 1.00 4.27
C GLU A 56 -1.80 1.87 3.48
N VAL A 57 -2.82 1.24 2.93
CA VAL A 57 -3.94 1.91 2.26
C VAL A 57 -5.24 1.58 2.97
N LYS A 58 -5.91 2.59 3.52
CA LYS A 58 -7.20 2.41 4.19
C LYS A 58 -8.35 2.41 3.18
N ALA A 59 -9.38 1.60 3.39
CA ALA A 59 -10.55 1.60 2.51
C ALA A 59 -11.30 2.93 2.50
N GLU A 60 -11.23 3.72 3.58
CA GLU A 60 -11.79 5.08 3.59
C GLU A 60 -11.14 6.01 2.55
N GLU A 61 -9.84 5.85 2.28
CA GLU A 61 -9.12 6.65 1.28
C GLU A 61 -9.50 6.23 -0.14
N VAL A 62 -9.77 4.93 -0.36
CA VAL A 62 -10.34 4.40 -1.61
C VAL A 62 -11.82 4.80 -1.78
N GLY A 63 -12.52 5.16 -0.70
CA GLY A 63 -13.87 5.73 -0.80
C GLY A 63 -13.87 7.20 -1.26
N LYS A 64 -12.77 7.92 -1.01
CA LYS A 64 -12.59 9.35 -1.37
C LYS A 64 -11.89 9.54 -2.71
N HIS A 65 -11.03 8.59 -3.08
CA HIS A 65 -10.21 8.61 -4.29
C HIS A 65 -10.38 7.30 -5.06
N ASP A 66 -9.92 7.23 -6.31
CA ASP A 66 -9.77 5.92 -6.96
C ASP A 66 -8.70 5.08 -6.24
N ARG A 67 -8.81 3.75 -6.35
CA ARG A 67 -7.93 2.75 -5.75
C ARG A 67 -6.44 3.05 -6.02
N LEU A 68 -6.06 3.31 -7.26
CA LEU A 68 -4.65 3.58 -7.61
C LEU A 68 -4.17 4.92 -7.05
N GLU A 69 -5.05 5.92 -6.97
CA GLU A 69 -4.72 7.21 -6.39
C GLU A 69 -4.52 7.12 -4.87
N ALA A 70 -5.34 6.31 -4.18
CA ALA A 70 -5.14 6.03 -2.76
C ALA A 70 -3.80 5.30 -2.48
N LEU A 71 -3.38 4.40 -3.38
CA LEU A 71 -2.06 3.75 -3.31
C LEU A 71 -0.93 4.76 -3.52
N ARG A 72 -1.03 5.61 -4.55
CA ARG A 72 -0.05 6.67 -4.83
C ARG A 72 0.12 7.59 -3.62
N GLN A 73 -0.97 8.07 -3.04
CA GLN A 73 -0.92 8.95 -1.86
C GLN A 73 -0.35 8.27 -0.61
N ALA A 74 -0.64 6.97 -0.42
CA ALA A 74 -0.05 6.21 0.68
C ALA A 74 1.46 6.08 0.53
N MET A 75 1.95 5.85 -0.69
CA MET A 75 3.38 5.81 -0.99
C MET A 75 4.04 7.17 -0.79
N ASP A 76 3.44 8.24 -1.32
CA ASP A 76 3.94 9.61 -1.13
C ASP A 76 4.05 9.98 0.35
N ARG A 77 3.06 9.62 1.16
CA ARG A 77 3.06 9.85 2.61
C ARG A 77 4.19 9.07 3.27
N LEU A 78 4.31 7.78 2.97
CA LEU A 78 5.37 6.94 3.53
C LEU A 78 6.76 7.49 3.18
N TYR A 79 6.97 7.86 1.92
CA TYR A 79 8.23 8.43 1.45
C TYR A 79 8.59 9.74 2.19
N ARG A 80 7.62 10.66 2.34
CA ARG A 80 7.80 11.91 3.10
C ARG A 80 8.11 11.68 4.58
N GLU A 81 7.49 10.67 5.21
CA GLU A 81 7.74 10.35 6.63
C GLU A 81 9.14 9.77 6.88
N ARG A 82 9.80 9.21 5.85
CA ARG A 82 11.12 8.57 5.99
C ARG A 82 12.29 9.45 5.56
N LEU A 83 12.06 10.45 4.73
CA LEU A 83 13.08 11.41 4.30
C LEU A 83 12.86 12.84 4.83
N GLY A 84 11.79 13.06 5.60
CA GLY A 84 11.50 14.30 6.30
C GLY A 84 12.29 14.48 7.59
#